data_AF-A0A553ZQ18-F1
#
_entry.id   AF-A0A553ZQ18-F1
#
_cell.length_a   1.000
_cell.length_b   1.000
_cell.length_c   1.000
_cell.angle_alpha   90.00
_cell.angle_beta   90.00
_cell.angle_gamma   90.00
#
_symmetry.space_group_name_H-M   'P 1'
#
loop_
_entity.id
_entity.type
_entity.pdbx_description
1 polymer ?
#
loop_
_entity_poly.entity_id
_entity_poly.type
_entity_poly.pdbx_seq_one_letter_code
_entity_poly.pdbx_strand_id
1 'polypeptide(L)'
;MDRLPCGELPPGGRCDLKTLAGEAGVNRTGFYPKKDPNGTVRDGPYQHLAEEFVRRLKALQEAGTLPDPRDAQVARLKAESNTLRDRLARQSATIEELASFKTLAPSRIAAQQEEIIRLRSPQPNPDTPPVARLTTVPGGSQTIGSCS
;
A
#
# COMPACT_ATOMS: atom_id res chain seq x y z
N MET A 1 -19.05 7.34 35.43
CA MET A 1 -17.88 6.53 35.05
C MET A 1 -18.10 5.75 33.76
N ASP A 2 -19.27 5.12 33.54
CA ASP A 2 -19.50 4.24 32.38
C ASP A 2 -20.04 4.88 31.09
N ARG A 3 -20.48 6.13 31.16
CA ARG A 3 -21.04 6.84 29.99
C ARG A 3 -20.01 6.99 28.86
N LEU A 4 -18.82 7.51 29.18
CA LEU A 4 -17.76 7.71 28.19
C LEU A 4 -17.25 6.39 27.57
N PRO A 5 -16.98 5.32 28.33
CA PRO A 5 -16.59 4.03 27.76
C PRO A 5 -17.68 3.37 26.90
N CYS A 6 -18.96 3.67 27.14
CA CYS A 6 -20.07 3.25 26.28
C CYS A 6 -20.25 4.12 25.02
N GLY A 7 -19.41 5.16 24.82
CA GLY A 7 -19.50 6.05 23.66
C GLY A 7 -20.49 7.21 23.84
N GLU A 8 -21.09 7.40 25.02
CA GLU A 8 -21.87 8.60 25.35
C GLU A 8 -20.92 9.77 25.62
N LEU A 9 -20.43 10.37 24.54
CA LEU A 9 -19.51 11.51 24.60
C LEU A 9 -20.29 12.83 24.51
N PRO A 10 -19.97 13.82 25.36
CA PRO A 10 -20.51 15.17 25.21
C PRO A 10 -19.99 15.80 23.90
N PRO A 11 -20.71 16.79 23.33
CA PRO A 11 -20.29 17.45 22.09
C PRO A 11 -18.84 17.95 22.13
N GLY A 12 -18.01 17.47 21.22
CA GLY A 12 -16.58 17.81 21.14
C GLY A 12 -15.68 17.11 22.18
N GLY A 13 -16.24 16.50 23.23
CA GLY A 13 -15.52 15.75 24.25
C GLY A 13 -14.99 14.42 23.77
N ARG A 14 -13.90 13.92 24.38
CA ARG A 14 -13.22 12.66 24.05
C ARG A 14 -13.50 11.60 25.10
N CYS A 15 -13.24 10.35 24.76
CA CYS A 15 -13.19 9.28 25.75
C CYS A 15 -11.90 9.36 26.59
N ASP A 16 -11.71 10.46 27.34
CA ASP A 16 -10.49 10.73 28.11
C ASP A 16 -10.78 11.25 29.54
N LEU A 17 -9.75 11.25 30.39
CA LEU A 17 -9.84 11.72 31.78
C LEU A 17 -10.17 13.21 31.89
N LYS A 18 -9.90 14.01 30.85
CA LYS A 18 -10.18 15.45 30.87
C LYS A 18 -11.67 15.69 30.70
N THR A 19 -12.31 15.01 29.75
CA THR A 19 -13.75 15.03 29.56
C THR A 19 -14.45 14.40 30.76
N LEU A 20 -13.91 13.30 31.33
CA LEU A 20 -14.44 12.74 32.58
C LEU A 20 -14.43 13.76 33.72
N ALA A 21 -13.35 14.53 33.88
CA ALA A 21 -13.26 15.57 34.91
C ALA A 21 -14.35 16.64 34.72
N GLY A 22 -14.50 17.11 33.48
CA GLY A 22 -15.49 18.14 33.13
C GLY A 22 -16.92 17.68 33.38
N GLU A 23 -17.27 16.48 32.94
CA GLU A 23 -18.61 15.89 33.13
C GLU A 23 -18.91 15.61 34.61
N ALA A 24 -17.90 15.24 35.40
CA ALA A 24 -18.05 15.00 36.83
C ALA A 24 -17.98 16.28 37.69
N GLY A 25 -17.73 17.45 37.08
CA GLY A 25 -17.59 18.71 37.82
C GLY A 25 -16.37 18.75 38.76
N VAL A 26 -15.37 17.89 38.53
CA VAL A 26 -14.17 17.80 39.37
C VAL A 26 -12.95 18.40 38.67
N ASN A 27 -12.01 18.93 39.45
CA ASN A 27 -10.75 19.36 38.90
C ASN A 27 -9.95 18.15 38.40
N ARG A 28 -9.49 18.18 37.14
CA ARG A 28 -8.67 17.14 36.52
C ARG A 28 -7.44 16.75 37.37
N THR A 29 -6.86 17.69 38.12
CA THR A 29 -5.73 17.42 39.02
C THR A 29 -6.07 16.47 40.17
N GLY A 30 -7.36 16.23 40.46
CA GLY A 30 -7.81 15.25 41.44
C GLY A 30 -7.56 13.79 41.02
N PHE A 31 -7.36 13.54 39.73
CA PHE A 31 -7.06 12.22 39.16
C PHE A 31 -5.58 11.84 39.21
N TYR A 32 -4.71 12.77 39.57
CA TYR A 32 -3.26 12.57 39.55
C TYR A 32 -2.68 12.65 40.96
N PRO A 33 -1.59 11.92 41.23
CA PRO A 33 -0.85 12.05 42.47
C PRO A 33 -0.30 13.46 42.61
N LYS A 34 -0.25 13.94 43.85
CA LYS A 34 0.24 15.27 44.22
C LYS A 34 1.51 15.14 45.04
N LYS A 35 2.46 16.05 44.83
CA LYS A 35 3.70 16.12 45.61
C LYS A 35 3.51 17.13 46.73
N ASP A 36 3.75 16.70 47.96
CA ASP A 36 3.74 17.58 49.12
C ASP A 36 5.04 18.40 49.19
N PRO A 37 5.06 19.52 49.93
CA PRO A 37 6.25 20.35 50.12
C PRO A 37 7.46 19.57 50.67
N ASN A 38 7.22 18.52 51.44
CA ASN A 38 8.25 17.64 52.01
C ASN A 38 8.77 16.59 51.01
N GLY A 39 8.33 16.63 49.75
CA GLY A 39 8.76 15.71 48.70
C GLY A 39 8.02 14.38 48.65
N THR A 40 7.12 14.10 49.61
CA THR A 40 6.26 12.91 49.61
C THR A 40 5.21 12.98 48.50
N VAL A 41 4.92 11.83 47.88
CA VAL A 41 3.85 11.71 46.88
C VAL A 41 2.60 11.19 47.59
N ARG A 42 1.51 11.95 47.48
CA ARG A 42 0.20 11.58 47.99
C ARG A 42 -0.74 11.29 46.83
N ASP A 43 -1.52 10.23 46.94
CA ASP A 43 -2.50 9.90 45.92
C ASP A 43 -3.54 11.02 45.75
N GLY A 44 -3.96 11.21 44.50
CA GLY A 44 -5.05 12.12 44.19
C GLY A 44 -6.37 11.60 44.79
N PRO A 45 -7.30 12.49 45.20
CA PRO A 45 -8.58 12.09 45.81
C PRO A 45 -9.40 11.14 44.92
N TYR A 46 -9.22 11.21 43.59
CA TYR A 46 -9.93 10.39 42.62
C TYR A 46 -8.98 9.54 41.76
N GLN A 47 -7.74 9.35 42.18
CA GLN A 47 -6.74 8.63 41.38
C GLN A 47 -7.17 7.19 41.06
N HIS A 48 -7.74 6.48 42.04
CA HIS A 48 -8.29 5.14 41.84
C HIS A 48 -9.38 5.09 40.74
N LEU A 49 -10.22 6.13 40.64
CA LEU A 49 -11.24 6.24 39.59
C LEU A 49 -10.60 6.45 38.22
N ALA A 50 -9.50 7.21 38.15
CA ALA A 50 -8.76 7.40 36.91
C ALA A 50 -8.10 6.09 36.44
N GLU A 51 -7.48 5.36 37.36
CA GLU A 51 -6.86 4.06 37.09
C GLU A 51 -7.91 3.04 36.61
N GLU A 52 -9.06 2.99 37.27
CA GLU A 52 -10.16 2.13 36.85
C GLU A 52 -10.69 2.50 35.46
N PHE A 53 -10.87 3.80 35.19
CA PHE A 53 -11.31 4.28 33.88
C PHE A 53 -10.33 3.87 32.78
N VAL A 54 -9.03 4.08 33.00
CA VAL A 54 -7.97 3.67 32.05
C VAL A 54 -7.96 2.15 31.86
N ARG A 55 -8.11 1.37 32.93
CA ARG A 55 -8.20 -0.09 32.86
C ARG A 55 -9.39 -0.53 31.99
N ARG A 56 -10.56 0.07 32.19
CA ARG A 56 -11.78 -0.24 31.42
C ARG A 56 -11.61 0.14 29.94
N LEU A 57 -11.04 1.31 29.64
CA LEU A 57 -10.75 1.70 28.25
C LEU A 57 -9.79 0.75 27.57
N LYS A 58 -8.74 0.32 28.27
CA LYS A 58 -7.77 -0.62 27.73
C LYS A 58 -8.43 -1.98 27.43
N ALA A 59 -9.25 -2.48 28.34
CA ALA A 59 -9.99 -3.73 28.13
C ALA A 59 -10.92 -3.65 26.90
N LEU A 60 -11.59 -2.51 26.69
CA LEU A 60 -12.43 -2.30 25.49
C LEU A 60 -11.60 -2.27 24.21
N GLN A 61 -10.45 -1.58 24.22
CA GLN A 61 -9.54 -1.55 23.08
C GLN A 61 -8.96 -2.93 22.75
N GLU A 62 -8.58 -3.71 23.77
CA GLU A 62 -8.13 -5.10 23.63
C GLU A 62 -9.25 -6.00 23.07
N ALA A 63 -10.50 -5.74 23.43
CA ALA A 63 -11.69 -6.38 22.85
C ALA A 63 -12.07 -5.84 21.45
N GLY A 64 -11.27 -4.93 20.86
CA GLY A 64 -11.50 -4.37 19.53
C GLY A 64 -12.57 -3.29 19.47
N THR A 65 -13.07 -2.83 20.61
CA THR A 65 -14.03 -1.72 20.69
C THR A 65 -13.28 -0.40 20.83
N LEU A 66 -13.60 0.57 19.97
CA LEU A 66 -13.08 1.94 20.04
C LEU A 66 -14.22 2.88 20.47
N PRO A 67 -14.32 3.23 21.76
CA PRO A 67 -15.43 4.04 22.28
C PRO A 67 -15.50 5.44 21.67
N ASP A 68 -14.36 6.01 21.26
CA ASP A 68 -14.32 7.31 20.59
C ASP A 68 -14.48 7.13 19.07
N PRO A 69 -15.53 7.71 18.45
CA PRO A 69 -15.75 7.60 17.01
C PRO A 69 -14.62 8.23 16.20
N ARG A 70 -13.89 9.21 16.75
CA ARG A 70 -12.73 9.80 16.06
C ARG A 70 -11.55 8.85 16.04
N ASP A 71 -11.33 8.09 17.12
CA ASP A 71 -10.25 7.09 17.15
C ASP A 71 -10.56 5.96 16.16
N ALA A 72 -11.83 5.54 16.08
CA ALA A 72 -12.30 4.62 15.05
C ALA A 72 -12.09 5.18 13.63
N GLN A 73 -12.41 6.46 13.41
CA GLN A 73 -12.18 7.13 12.13
C GLN A 73 -10.69 7.23 11.78
N VAL A 74 -9.84 7.58 12.75
CA VAL A 74 -8.38 7.65 12.59
C VAL A 74 -7.81 6.27 12.23
N ALA A 75 -8.25 5.21 12.92
CA ALA A 75 -7.83 3.84 12.63
C ALA A 75 -8.20 3.43 11.19
N ARG A 76 -9.45 3.70 10.78
CA ARG A 76 -9.93 3.46 9.41
C ARG A 76 -9.10 4.23 8.39
N LEU A 77 -8.89 5.53 8.60
CA LEU A 77 -8.14 6.39 7.68
C LEU A 77 -6.68 5.96 7.57
N LYS A 78 -6.05 5.51 8.66
CA LYS A 78 -4.70 4.93 8.62
C LYS A 78 -4.65 3.66 7.77
N ALA A 79 -5.62 2.75 7.94
CA ALA A 79 -5.70 1.53 7.16
C ALA A 79 -5.89 1.82 5.66
N GLU A 80 -6.77 2.76 5.32
CA GLU A 80 -7.00 3.20 3.94
C GLU A 80 -5.73 3.86 3.35
N SER A 81 -5.09 4.73 4.12
CA SER A 81 -3.85 5.40 3.72
C SER A 81 -2.72 4.40 3.44
N ASN A 82 -2.58 3.36 4.27
CA ASN A 82 -1.60 2.29 4.03
C ASN A 82 -1.92 1.51 2.75
N THR A 83 -3.18 1.13 2.57
CA THR A 83 -3.64 0.42 1.36
C THR A 83 -3.34 1.21 0.09
N LEU A 84 -3.57 2.53 0.11
CA LEU A 84 -3.27 3.42 -1.01
C LEU A 84 -1.76 3.53 -1.27
N ARG A 85 -0.94 3.63 -0.22
CA ARG A 85 0.54 3.63 -0.36
C ARG A 85 1.03 2.33 -0.99
N ASP A 86 0.52 1.18 -0.56
CA ASP A 86 0.90 -0.12 -1.12
C ASP A 86 0.49 -0.25 -2.59
N ARG A 87 -0.67 0.30 -2.96
CA ARG A 87 -1.11 0.35 -4.37
C ARG A 87 -0.20 1.25 -5.20
N LEU A 88 0.14 2.43 -4.68
CA LEU A 88 1.02 3.37 -5.35
C LEU A 88 2.41 2.75 -5.58
N ALA A 89 2.99 2.14 -4.54
CA ALA A 89 4.30 1.49 -4.64
C ALA A 89 4.33 0.40 -5.72
N ARG A 90 3.29 -0.45 -5.78
CA ARG A 90 3.16 -1.47 -6.84
C ARG A 90 3.07 -0.85 -8.22
N GLN A 91 2.23 0.19 -8.39
CA GLN A 91 2.09 0.87 -9.67
C GLN A 91 3.39 1.54 -10.11
N SER A 92 4.11 2.19 -9.19
CA SER A 92 5.40 2.80 -9.46
C SER A 92 6.44 1.78 -9.92
N ALA A 93 6.51 0.62 -9.27
CA ALA A 93 7.41 -0.46 -9.68
C ALA A 93 7.10 -0.98 -11.09
N THR A 94 5.81 -1.18 -11.41
CA THR A 94 5.39 -1.58 -12.76
C THR A 94 5.72 -0.52 -13.82
N ILE A 95 5.53 0.76 -13.49
CA ILE A 95 5.87 1.86 -14.40
C ILE A 95 7.37 1.88 -14.67
N GLU A 96 8.19 1.70 -13.65
CA GLU A 96 9.64 1.67 -13.77
C GLU A 96 10.12 0.48 -14.64
N GLU A 97 9.55 -0.70 -14.41
CA GLU A 97 9.81 -1.89 -15.23
C GLU A 97 9.44 -1.64 -16.70
N LEU A 98 8.23 -1.15 -16.96
CA LEU A 98 7.76 -0.85 -18.32
C LEU A 98 8.58 0.24 -19.00
N ALA A 99 9.01 1.26 -18.25
CA ALA A 99 9.89 2.31 -18.76
C ALA A 99 11.26 1.75 -19.14
N SER A 100 11.85 0.90 -18.29
CA SER A 100 13.12 0.24 -18.59
C SER A 100 13.02 -0.65 -19.83
N PHE A 101 11.94 -1.43 -19.94
CA PHE A 101 11.67 -2.28 -21.10
C PHE A 101 11.53 -1.45 -22.38
N LYS A 102 10.74 -0.37 -22.33
CA LYS A 102 10.54 0.53 -23.48
C LYS A 102 11.86 1.15 -23.96
N THR A 103 12.79 1.44 -23.06
CA THR A 103 14.11 1.98 -23.41
C THR A 103 15.01 0.92 -24.04
N LEU A 104 15.02 -0.31 -23.51
CA LEU A 104 15.95 -1.37 -23.93
C LEU A 104 15.48 -2.14 -25.17
N ALA A 105 14.18 -2.34 -25.34
CA ALA A 105 13.63 -3.19 -26.39
C ALA A 105 14.01 -2.73 -27.82
N PRO A 106 13.94 -1.43 -28.18
CA PRO A 106 14.31 -0.97 -29.52
C PRO A 106 15.77 -1.27 -29.86
N SER A 107 16.70 -0.99 -28.93
CA SER A 107 18.13 -1.25 -29.12
C SER A 107 18.43 -2.74 -29.31
N ARG A 108 17.75 -3.61 -28.54
CA ARG A 108 17.89 -5.06 -28.68
C ARG A 108 17.38 -5.56 -30.04
N ILE A 109 16.21 -5.08 -30.46
CA ILE A 109 15.64 -5.44 -31.76
C ILE A 109 16.54 -4.95 -32.91
N ALA A 110 17.06 -3.72 -32.82
CA ALA A 110 17.97 -3.18 -33.81
C ALA A 110 19.26 -4.02 -33.94
N ALA A 111 19.87 -4.40 -32.81
CA ALA A 111 21.05 -5.26 -32.80
C ALA A 111 20.77 -6.66 -33.39
N GLN A 112 19.61 -7.25 -33.07
CA GLN A 112 19.18 -8.52 -33.67
C GLN A 112 18.99 -8.40 -35.18
N GLN A 113 18.40 -7.31 -35.65
CA GLN A 113 18.18 -7.07 -37.07
C GLN A 113 19.51 -6.90 -37.82
N GLU A 114 20.48 -6.19 -37.23
CA GLU A 114 21.82 -6.03 -37.81
C GLU A 114 22.54 -7.38 -37.93
N GLU A 115 22.47 -8.22 -36.89
CA GLU A 115 23.04 -9.57 -36.92
C GLU A 115 22.38 -10.44 -38.02
N ILE A 116 21.05 -10.39 -38.16
CA ILE A 116 20.34 -11.10 -39.22
C ILE A 116 20.81 -10.63 -40.60
N ILE A 117 21.00 -9.33 -40.79
CA ILE A 117 21.53 -8.76 -42.05
C ILE A 117 22.95 -9.27 -42.31
N ARG A 118 23.82 -9.28 -41.29
CA ARG A 118 25.19 -9.81 -41.41
C ARG A 118 25.20 -11.28 -41.82
N LEU A 119 24.38 -12.12 -41.17
CA LEU A 119 24.30 -13.55 -41.42
C LEU A 119 23.69 -13.88 -42.80
N ARG A 120 22.77 -13.05 -43.29
CA ARG A 120 22.17 -13.20 -44.63
C ARG A 120 22.99 -12.59 -45.74
N SER A 121 23.97 -11.76 -45.43
CA SER A 121 24.87 -11.18 -46.42
C SER A 121 25.78 -12.30 -46.95
N PRO A 122 25.82 -12.53 -48.28
CA PRO A 122 26.67 -13.57 -48.84
C PRO A 122 28.13 -13.24 -48.51
N GLN A 123 28.75 -14.09 -47.70
CA GLN A 123 30.17 -13.98 -47.41
C GLN A 123 30.94 -14.38 -48.68
N PRO A 124 31.87 -13.56 -49.17
CA PRO A 124 32.73 -13.95 -50.28
C PRO A 124 33.70 -15.03 -49.79
N ASN A 125 33.29 -16.30 -49.90
CA ASN A 125 34.21 -17.42 -49.84
C ASN A 125 34.90 -17.52 -51.21
N PRO A 126 36.25 -17.41 -51.29
CA PRO A 126 36.97 -17.55 -52.56
C PRO A 126 36.84 -18.96 -53.17
N ASP A 127 36.44 -19.96 -52.37
CA ASP A 127 36.37 -21.36 -52.78
C ASP A 127 34.93 -21.89 -53.01
N THR A 128 33.90 -21.04 -52.90
CA THR A 128 32.50 -21.48 -53.03
C THR A 128 31.87 -20.93 -54.31
N PRO A 129 31.45 -21.77 -55.28
CA PRO A 129 30.75 -21.30 -56.47
C PRO A 129 29.41 -20.66 -56.08
N PRO A 130 28.91 -19.69 -56.88
CA PRO A 130 27.78 -18.86 -56.50
C PRO A 130 26.54 -19.72 -56.23
N VAL A 131 26.01 -19.62 -55.01
CA VAL A 131 24.76 -20.30 -54.62
C VAL A 131 23.64 -19.71 -55.46
N ALA A 132 23.10 -20.50 -56.40
CA ALA A 132 21.98 -20.11 -57.22
C ALA A 132 20.80 -19.72 -56.32
N ARG A 133 20.36 -18.47 -56.42
CA ARG A 133 19.12 -18.04 -55.77
C ARG A 133 17.99 -18.90 -56.31
N LEU A 134 17.22 -19.53 -55.41
CA LEU A 134 15.96 -20.19 -55.76
C LEU A 134 15.08 -19.15 -56.46
N THR A 135 14.98 -19.27 -57.77
CA THR A 135 14.02 -18.51 -58.57
C THR A 135 12.63 -18.96 -58.14
N THR A 136 11.76 -18.00 -57.85
CA THR A 136 10.33 -18.24 -57.66
C THR A 136 9.81 -18.96 -58.90
N VAL A 137 9.30 -20.17 -58.70
CA VAL A 137 8.64 -20.98 -59.73
C VAL A 137 7.49 -20.15 -60.30
N PRO A 138 7.42 -19.91 -61.63
CA PRO A 138 6.25 -19.29 -62.23
C PRO A 138 5.07 -20.24 -62.05
N GLY A 139 3.99 -19.75 -61.45
CA GLY A 139 2.75 -20.49 -61.28
C GLY A 139 2.22 -20.98 -62.62
N GLY A 140 2.47 -22.26 -62.92
CA GLY A 140 1.88 -22.96 -64.05
C GLY A 140 0.41 -23.23 -63.76
N SER A 141 -0.45 -22.46 -64.42
CA SER A 141 -1.86 -22.79 -64.67
C SER A 141 -1.97 -24.23 -65.17
N GLN A 142 -2.43 -25.16 -64.34
CA GLN A 142 -2.98 -26.42 -64.81
C GLN A 142 -4.48 -26.41 -64.59
N THR A 143 -5.19 -26.20 -65.69
CA THR A 143 -6.62 -26.44 -65.85
C THR A 143 -6.92 -27.88 -65.43
N ILE A 144 -7.61 -28.05 -64.30
CA ILE A 144 -8.08 -29.37 -63.86
C ILE A 144 -9.17 -29.80 -64.85
N GLY A 145 -8.87 -30.86 -65.61
CA GLY A 145 -9.78 -31.43 -66.60
C GLY A 145 -11.07 -31.94 -65.97
N SER A 146 -12.17 -31.68 -66.66
CA SER A 146 -13.50 -32.25 -66.42
C SER A 146 -13.49 -33.75 -66.76
N CYS A 147 -14.05 -34.57 -65.88
CA CYS A 147 -14.50 -35.92 -66.20
C CYS A 147 -15.94 -36.08 -65.68
N SER A 148 -16.73 -36.73 -66.53
CA SER A 148 -18.18 -36.98 -66.47
C SER A 148 -18.66 -37.75 -65.25
#